data_AF-A0A934ZFT4-F1
#
_entry.id   AF-A0A934ZFT4-F1
#
_cell.length_a   1.000
_cell.length_b   1.000
_cell.length_c   1.000
_cell.angle_alpha   90.00
_cell.angle_beta   90.00
_cell.angle_gamma   90.00
#
_symmetry.space_group_name_H-M   'P 1'
#
loop_
_entity.id
_entity.type
_entity.pdbx_description
1 polymer ?
#
loop_
_entity_poly.entity_id
_entity_poly.type
_entity_poly.pdbx_seq_one_letter_code
_entity_poly.pdbx_strand_id
1 'polypeptide(L)'
;MARASDVTAAHLNMAGVLGLQGFQLGFSANIGASSNCFQRSGVYDGSADVPLSVAGTRFSESGGLPSYAGQAYPEVCSNRALALAANVMATYRVNRWLAFAAGITTPSTPGSGQNFNDMVRLPNGVYAPTPVRNMLFQKNLLVLYPTLGVAVAPHPRVRFGFTLQPSFARYQFGVMANAVATSPQSPETDLLISLNASGFFLAGALSTQVLINRYFSFGAQVHYNMPIAASGTASTTSTYYANPVSNQARGTFSIDEMKVALPWNARAGFRFALPAPAAPRRTTARASTTR
;
A
#
# COMPACT_ATOMS: atom_id res chain seq x y z
N MET A 1 6.20 -20.76 4.66
CA MET A 1 6.36 -20.51 6.12
C MET A 1 7.24 -21.53 6.83
N ALA A 2 7.15 -22.83 6.55
CA ALA A 2 7.90 -23.83 7.32
C ALA A 2 9.38 -24.04 6.89
N ARG A 3 9.98 -23.14 6.10
CA ARG A 3 11.43 -22.99 5.86
C ARG A 3 11.75 -21.57 5.38
N ALA A 4 12.89 -21.02 5.79
CA ALA A 4 13.53 -19.89 5.15
C ALA A 4 14.34 -20.36 3.94
N SER A 5 14.00 -19.88 2.75
CA SER A 5 14.84 -20.07 1.54
C SER A 5 15.79 -18.90 1.32
N ASP A 6 15.47 -17.74 1.91
CA ASP A 6 16.22 -16.50 1.80
C ASP A 6 15.98 -15.59 3.02
N VAL A 7 16.60 -14.41 3.02
CA VAL A 7 16.53 -13.42 4.09
C VAL A 7 15.13 -12.85 4.35
N THR A 8 14.18 -12.96 3.41
CA THR A 8 12.80 -12.46 3.58
C THR A 8 12.03 -13.25 4.64
N ALA A 9 12.54 -14.43 5.01
CA ALA A 9 12.03 -15.18 6.15
C ALA A 9 12.05 -14.38 7.46
N ALA A 10 12.97 -13.42 7.62
CA ALA A 10 12.96 -12.53 8.78
C ALA A 10 11.64 -11.77 8.95
N HIS A 11 10.95 -11.45 7.85
CA HIS A 11 9.64 -10.80 7.87
C HIS A 11 8.47 -11.80 7.92
N LEU A 12 8.59 -12.94 7.23
CA LEU A 12 7.49 -13.92 7.06
C LEU A 12 7.43 -15.02 8.13
N ASN A 13 8.57 -15.45 8.68
CA ASN A 13 8.68 -16.41 9.77
C ASN A 13 10.10 -16.37 10.34
N MET A 14 10.31 -15.56 11.38
CA MET A 14 11.63 -15.34 11.98
C MET A 14 12.26 -16.63 12.53
N ALA A 15 11.47 -17.58 13.05
CA ALA A 15 11.98 -18.89 13.48
C ALA A 15 12.67 -19.65 12.33
N GLY A 16 12.27 -19.38 11.08
CA GLY A 16 12.87 -19.92 9.87
C GLY A 16 14.32 -19.50 9.64
N VAL A 17 14.74 -18.34 10.13
CA VAL A 17 16.09 -17.75 9.89
C VAL A 17 17.20 -18.65 10.42
N LEU A 18 16.95 -19.44 11.46
CA LEU A 18 17.89 -20.47 11.95
C LEU A 18 18.19 -21.59 10.94
N GLY A 19 17.39 -21.70 9.87
CA GLY A 19 17.66 -22.57 8.73
C GLY A 19 18.70 -22.01 7.75
N LEU A 20 18.98 -20.70 7.81
CA LEU A 20 20.00 -20.06 6.99
C LEU A 20 21.39 -20.29 7.60
N GLN A 21 22.42 -20.17 6.78
CA GLN A 21 23.81 -20.34 7.21
C GLN A 21 24.59 -19.03 7.02
N GLY A 22 25.43 -18.72 8.02
CA GLY A 22 26.32 -17.57 8.00
C GLY A 22 25.61 -16.22 8.06
N PHE A 23 26.26 -15.23 7.47
CA PHE A 23 25.68 -13.92 7.18
C PHE A 23 25.08 -13.95 5.77
N GLN A 24 23.85 -13.44 5.63
CA GLN A 24 23.20 -13.28 4.34
C GLN A 24 22.61 -11.89 4.25
N LEU A 25 22.81 -11.25 3.10
CA LEU A 25 22.24 -9.95 2.76
C LEU A 25 21.45 -10.13 1.47
N GLY A 26 20.21 -9.65 1.45
CA GLY A 26 19.36 -9.70 0.28
C GLY A 26 18.69 -8.36 0.03
N PHE A 27 18.58 -8.05 -1.25
CA PHE A 27 17.88 -6.90 -1.78
C PHE A 27 16.82 -7.43 -2.73
N SER A 28 15.58 -6.99 -2.55
CA SER A 28 14.51 -7.27 -3.49
C SER A 28 13.60 -6.06 -3.60
N ALA A 29 12.93 -5.92 -4.74
CA ALA A 29 11.91 -4.90 -4.92
C ALA A 29 10.79 -5.47 -5.77
N ASN A 30 9.56 -5.21 -5.37
CA ASN A 30 8.39 -5.50 -6.18
C ASN A 30 7.92 -4.19 -6.79
N ILE A 31 7.75 -4.17 -8.10
CA ILE A 31 7.19 -3.03 -8.84
C ILE A 31 5.76 -3.40 -9.23
N GLY A 32 4.79 -2.65 -8.73
CA GLY A 32 3.39 -2.81 -9.10
C GLY A 32 2.95 -1.64 -9.99
N ALA A 33 2.39 -1.94 -11.15
CA ALA A 33 1.67 -0.94 -11.93
C ALA A 33 0.18 -1.24 -11.79
N SER A 34 -0.60 -0.25 -11.37
CA SER A 34 -2.06 -0.36 -11.32
C SER A 34 -2.71 0.76 -12.11
N SER A 35 -3.81 0.44 -12.78
CA SER A 35 -4.66 1.37 -13.49
C SER A 35 -6.09 0.97 -13.19
N ASN A 36 -6.87 1.88 -12.63
CA ASN A 36 -8.27 1.64 -12.33
C ASN A 36 -9.10 2.66 -13.10
N CYS A 37 -10.16 2.20 -13.75
CA CYS A 37 -11.12 3.05 -14.42
C CYS A 37 -12.43 3.06 -13.64
N PHE A 38 -13.06 4.21 -13.59
CA PHE A 38 -14.32 4.41 -12.90
C PHE A 38 -15.31 5.05 -13.87
N GLN A 39 -16.50 4.46 -13.95
CA GLN A 39 -17.62 5.02 -14.69
C GLN A 39 -18.83 5.10 -13.76
N ARG A 40 -19.33 6.31 -13.54
CA ARG A 40 -20.60 6.53 -12.84
C ARG A 40 -21.75 6.26 -13.81
N SER A 41 -22.78 5.56 -13.37
CA SER A 41 -24.00 5.43 -14.18
C SER A 41 -24.80 6.74 -14.20
N GLY A 42 -25.57 6.96 -15.27
CA GLY A 42 -26.42 8.14 -15.43
C GLY A 42 -25.73 9.29 -16.16
N VAL A 43 -26.28 10.48 -15.96
CA VAL A 43 -25.89 11.72 -16.65
C VAL A 43 -25.58 12.82 -15.64
N TYR A 44 -24.81 13.84 -16.06
CA TYR A 44 -24.75 15.09 -15.33
C TYR A 44 -26.15 15.69 -15.24
N ASP A 45 -26.53 16.19 -14.06
CA ASP A 45 -27.86 16.75 -13.84
C ASP A 45 -28.15 17.81 -14.91
N GLY A 46 -29.23 17.62 -15.64
CA GLY A 46 -29.65 18.51 -16.72
C GLY A 46 -31.12 18.90 -16.62
N SER A 47 -31.78 18.57 -15.51
CA SER A 47 -33.12 19.07 -15.20
C SER A 47 -33.02 20.35 -14.39
N ALA A 48 -33.90 21.31 -14.68
CA ALA A 48 -34.10 22.51 -13.86
C ALA A 48 -34.63 22.19 -12.45
N ASP A 49 -35.11 20.97 -12.21
CA ASP A 49 -35.66 20.52 -10.92
C ASP A 49 -34.58 20.09 -9.92
N VAL A 50 -33.35 19.85 -10.38
CA VAL A 50 -32.19 19.60 -9.51
C VAL A 50 -31.34 20.87 -9.51
N PRO A 51 -31.12 21.52 -8.35
CA PRO A 51 -30.29 22.71 -8.29
C PRO A 51 -28.82 22.36 -8.58
N LEU A 52 -28.47 22.49 -9.86
CA LEU A 52 -27.12 22.48 -10.38
C LEU A 52 -26.72 23.93 -10.69
N SER A 53 -25.80 24.47 -9.91
CA SER A 53 -25.23 25.78 -10.16
C SER A 53 -23.74 25.68 -10.48
N VAL A 54 -23.34 26.46 -11.47
CA VAL A 54 -21.96 26.59 -11.95
C VAL A 54 -21.48 28.03 -11.91
N ALA A 55 -22.24 28.93 -11.29
CA ALA A 55 -21.96 30.35 -11.26
C ALA A 55 -20.58 30.62 -10.63
N GLY A 56 -19.80 31.51 -11.27
CA GLY A 56 -18.45 31.85 -10.80
C GLY A 56 -17.42 30.72 -10.92
N THR A 57 -17.77 29.59 -11.54
CA THR A 57 -16.83 28.50 -11.82
C THR A 57 -16.30 28.54 -13.25
N ARG A 58 -15.25 27.77 -13.53
CA ARG A 58 -14.71 27.56 -14.89
C ARG A 58 -15.67 26.79 -15.81
N PHE A 59 -16.80 26.33 -15.29
CA PHE A 59 -17.88 25.70 -16.04
C PHE A 59 -19.05 26.63 -16.33
N SER A 60 -18.98 27.89 -15.86
CA SER A 60 -20.02 28.88 -16.10
C SER A 60 -20.09 29.25 -17.57
N GLU A 61 -21.28 29.18 -18.14
CA GLU A 61 -21.58 29.61 -19.51
C GLU A 61 -22.72 30.63 -19.53
N SER A 62 -22.82 31.42 -20.60
CA SER A 62 -23.91 32.37 -20.79
C SER A 62 -25.20 31.63 -21.15
N GLY A 63 -26.01 31.26 -20.16
CA GLY A 63 -27.28 30.56 -20.43
C GLY A 63 -27.92 29.76 -19.28
N GLY A 64 -27.38 29.81 -18.06
CA GLY A 64 -28.00 29.19 -16.89
C GLY A 64 -27.49 27.77 -16.60
N LEU A 65 -27.68 26.82 -17.53
CA LEU A 65 -27.17 25.45 -17.39
C LEU A 65 -25.76 25.31 -18.01
N PRO A 66 -24.87 24.49 -17.43
CA PRO A 66 -23.58 24.20 -18.04
C PRO A 66 -23.74 23.33 -19.30
N SER A 67 -22.88 23.50 -20.31
CA SER A 67 -22.91 22.70 -21.55
C SER A 67 -22.72 21.19 -21.36
N TYR A 68 -22.22 20.73 -20.22
CA TYR A 68 -22.15 19.30 -19.91
C TYR A 68 -23.45 18.73 -19.31
N ALA A 69 -24.43 19.57 -18.98
CA ALA A 69 -25.71 19.15 -18.43
C ALA A 69 -26.40 18.11 -19.35
N GLY A 70 -26.97 17.07 -18.75
CA GLY A 70 -27.64 15.98 -19.47
C GLY A 70 -26.72 14.99 -20.19
N GLN A 71 -25.40 15.20 -20.20
CA GLN A 71 -24.46 14.27 -20.83
C GLN A 71 -24.14 13.08 -19.93
N ALA A 72 -23.91 11.92 -20.53
CA ALA A 72 -23.48 10.74 -19.78
C ALA A 72 -22.14 10.96 -19.08
N TYR A 73 -21.99 10.41 -17.88
CA TYR A 73 -20.70 10.42 -17.20
C TYR A 73 -19.70 9.58 -18.00
N PRO A 74 -18.55 10.15 -18.40
CA PRO A 74 -17.53 9.39 -19.09
C PRO A 74 -16.82 8.44 -18.11
N GLU A 75 -16.22 7.37 -18.65
CA GLU A 75 -15.24 6.60 -17.90
C GLU A 75 -13.97 7.44 -17.66
N VAL A 76 -13.45 7.40 -16.44
CA VAL A 76 -12.21 8.10 -16.06
C VAL A 76 -11.24 7.09 -15.47
N CYS A 77 -10.07 7.01 -16.08
CA CYS A 77 -9.00 6.16 -15.58
C CYS A 77 -8.02 6.96 -14.72
N SER A 78 -7.53 6.33 -13.66
CA SER A 78 -6.45 6.88 -12.85
C SER A 78 -5.17 6.96 -13.67
N ASN A 79 -4.38 8.01 -13.45
CA ASN A 79 -3.02 8.06 -13.94
C ASN A 79 -2.24 6.83 -13.42
N ARG A 80 -1.54 6.14 -14.32
CA ARG A 80 -0.74 4.96 -13.95
C ARG A 80 0.32 5.38 -12.93
N ALA A 81 0.22 4.88 -11.72
CA ALA A 81 1.27 5.03 -10.72
C ALA A 81 2.06 3.74 -10.62
N LEU A 82 3.39 3.89 -10.54
CA LEU A 82 4.28 2.80 -10.19
C LEU A 82 4.44 2.76 -8.68
N ALA A 83 4.08 1.63 -8.10
CA ALA A 83 4.33 1.24 -6.74
C ALA A 83 5.72 0.61 -6.64
N LEU A 84 6.61 1.15 -5.80
CA LEU A 84 7.85 0.46 -5.46
C LEU A 84 7.76 -0.08 -4.03
N ALA A 85 7.84 -1.39 -3.89
CA ALA A 85 7.93 -2.08 -2.61
C ALA A 85 9.32 -2.71 -2.47
N ALA A 86 10.28 -1.91 -2.00
CA ALA A 86 11.64 -2.32 -1.72
C ALA A 86 11.74 -3.11 -0.39
N ASN A 87 12.65 -4.07 -0.38
CA ASN A 87 12.98 -4.89 0.77
C ASN A 87 14.50 -5.08 0.82
N VAL A 88 15.09 -4.72 1.95
CA VAL A 88 16.52 -4.92 2.23
C VAL A 88 16.61 -5.64 3.55
N MET A 89 17.19 -6.83 3.57
CA MET A 89 17.23 -7.68 4.75
C MET A 89 18.59 -8.34 4.91
N ALA A 90 19.10 -8.27 6.13
CA ALA A 90 20.29 -8.96 6.58
C ALA A 90 19.91 -10.00 7.64
N THR A 91 20.54 -11.15 7.59
CA THR A 91 20.43 -12.18 8.63
C THR A 91 21.82 -12.63 9.04
N TYR A 92 21.99 -12.92 10.33
CA TYR A 92 23.24 -13.41 10.87
C TYR A 92 22.97 -14.54 11.85
N ARG A 93 23.42 -15.75 11.50
CA ARG A 93 23.34 -16.91 12.39
C ARG A 93 24.63 -17.04 13.18
N VAL A 94 24.56 -16.73 14.47
CA VAL A 94 25.70 -16.82 15.40
C VAL A 94 26.09 -18.28 15.61
N ASN A 95 25.11 -19.13 15.90
CA ASN A 95 25.35 -20.55 16.17
C ASN A 95 24.13 -21.39 15.80
N ARG A 96 24.12 -22.67 16.20
CA ARG A 96 22.99 -23.57 15.90
C ARG A 96 21.69 -23.19 16.62
N TRP A 97 21.75 -22.33 17.65
CA TRP A 97 20.65 -22.01 18.56
C TRP A 97 20.17 -20.57 18.47
N LEU A 98 20.97 -19.65 17.93
CA LEU A 98 20.68 -18.22 17.90
C LEU A 98 20.95 -17.61 16.54
N ALA A 99 20.00 -16.81 16.04
CA ALA A 99 20.16 -15.99 14.85
C ALA A 99 19.46 -14.65 15.00
N PHE A 100 19.98 -13.65 14.29
CA PHE A 100 19.45 -12.29 14.24
C PHE A 100 19.05 -11.93 12.81
N ALA A 101 18.13 -10.98 12.70
CA ALA A 101 17.81 -10.34 11.43
C ALA A 101 17.59 -8.85 11.63
N ALA A 102 17.98 -8.06 10.63
CA ALA A 102 17.74 -6.63 10.59
C ALA A 102 17.49 -6.21 9.14
N GLY A 103 16.57 -5.27 8.92
CA GLY A 103 16.28 -4.81 7.57
C GLY A 103 15.12 -3.83 7.52
N ILE A 104 14.73 -3.48 6.30
CA ILE A 104 13.58 -2.63 6.02
C ILE A 104 12.72 -3.37 5.01
N THR A 105 11.44 -3.51 5.32
CA THR A 105 10.44 -4.02 4.39
C THR A 105 9.38 -2.96 4.14
N THR A 106 9.05 -2.77 2.87
CA THR A 106 7.92 -1.93 2.47
C THR A 106 6.89 -2.83 1.81
N PRO A 107 5.66 -2.95 2.35
CA PRO A 107 4.66 -3.80 1.76
C PRO A 107 4.21 -3.21 0.42
N SER A 108 3.91 -4.08 -0.53
CA SER A 108 3.16 -3.69 -1.72
C SER A 108 1.78 -3.23 -1.28
N THR A 109 1.52 -1.92 -1.33
CA THR A 109 0.19 -1.38 -1.05
C THR A 109 -0.55 -1.22 -2.38
N PRO A 110 -1.75 -1.80 -2.56
CA PRO A 110 -2.61 -1.53 -3.72
C PRO A 110 -3.07 -0.06 -3.83
N GLY A 111 -2.52 0.84 -3.00
CA GLY A 111 -2.86 2.26 -2.93
C GLY A 111 -1.67 3.20 -3.01
N SER A 112 -0.49 2.72 -3.38
CA SER A 112 0.66 3.56 -3.72
C SER A 112 0.38 4.31 -5.02
N GLY A 113 0.04 5.59 -4.90
CA GLY A 113 -0.27 6.48 -6.02
C GLY A 113 -1.58 6.11 -6.74
N GLN A 114 -2.62 6.90 -6.50
CA GLN A 114 -3.79 6.94 -7.35
C GLN A 114 -4.15 8.40 -7.52
N ASN A 115 -4.21 8.85 -8.76
CA ASN A 115 -4.59 10.22 -9.07
C ASN A 115 -5.53 10.19 -10.27
N PHE A 116 -6.75 10.67 -10.10
CA PHE A 116 -7.66 10.96 -11.21
C PHE A 116 -7.60 12.45 -11.52
N ASN A 117 -7.77 12.78 -12.80
CA ASN A 117 -7.90 14.18 -13.19
C ASN A 117 -9.20 14.74 -12.58
N ASP A 118 -9.12 15.99 -12.09
CA ASP A 118 -10.23 16.72 -11.47
C ASP A 118 -11.28 17.19 -12.50
N MET A 119 -10.90 17.26 -13.77
CA MET A 119 -11.78 17.57 -14.90
C MET A 119 -11.61 16.55 -16.01
N VAL A 120 -12.68 16.36 -16.77
CA VAL A 120 -12.72 15.47 -17.93
C VAL A 120 -13.28 16.19 -19.13
N ARG A 121 -12.74 15.86 -20.31
CA ARG A 121 -13.25 16.39 -21.58
C ARG A 121 -14.28 15.42 -22.14
N LEU A 122 -15.49 15.90 -22.40
CA LEU A 122 -16.58 15.12 -22.94
C LEU A 122 -16.48 15.00 -24.47
N PRO A 123 -17.22 14.07 -25.10
CA PRO A 123 -17.20 13.88 -26.56
C PRO A 123 -17.55 15.13 -27.36
N ASN A 124 -18.38 16.03 -26.80
CA ASN A 124 -18.73 17.31 -27.41
C ASN A 124 -17.62 18.38 -27.30
N GLY A 125 -16.47 18.04 -26.70
CA GLY A 125 -15.30 18.91 -26.56
C GLY A 125 -15.29 19.79 -25.30
N VAL A 126 -16.36 19.80 -24.51
CA VAL A 126 -16.53 20.59 -23.27
C VAL A 126 -15.84 19.93 -22.08
N TYR A 127 -15.40 20.73 -21.11
CA TYR A 127 -14.93 20.23 -19.81
C TYR A 127 -16.07 20.11 -18.80
N ALA A 128 -16.12 18.99 -18.08
CA ALA A 128 -16.96 18.82 -16.91
C ALA A 128 -16.13 18.38 -15.70
N PRO A 129 -16.63 18.58 -14.47
CA PRO A 129 -15.99 18.08 -13.29
C PRO A 129 -16.05 16.54 -13.25
N THR A 130 -14.95 15.90 -12.89
CA THR A 130 -14.83 14.43 -12.98
C THR A 130 -15.92 13.70 -12.18
N PRO A 131 -16.49 12.59 -12.68
CA PRO A 131 -17.45 11.76 -11.93
C PRO A 131 -16.84 11.10 -10.69
N VAL A 132 -15.50 11.03 -10.60
CA VAL A 132 -14.77 10.42 -9.46
C VAL A 132 -14.59 11.41 -8.30
N ARG A 133 -14.96 12.69 -8.44
CA ARG A 133 -14.55 13.76 -7.50
C ARG A 133 -14.99 13.53 -6.06
N ASN A 134 -16.16 12.91 -5.88
CA ASN A 134 -16.73 12.56 -4.56
C ASN A 134 -16.16 11.26 -3.97
N MET A 135 -15.23 10.62 -4.67
CA MET A 135 -14.43 9.52 -4.15
C MET A 135 -13.02 10.00 -3.84
N LEU A 136 -12.24 9.16 -3.15
CA LEU A 136 -10.82 9.40 -2.93
C LEU A 136 -10.08 9.41 -4.28
N PHE A 137 -9.98 10.59 -4.89
CA PHE A 137 -9.45 10.76 -6.24
C PHE A 137 -7.93 10.98 -6.23
N GLN A 138 -7.36 11.38 -5.09
CA GLN A 138 -5.92 11.44 -4.83
C GLN A 138 -5.56 10.57 -3.62
N LYS A 139 -4.60 9.66 -3.81
CA LYS A 139 -4.12 8.75 -2.78
C LYS A 139 -2.63 8.47 -2.95
N ASN A 140 -1.85 8.70 -1.91
CA ASN A 140 -0.48 8.24 -1.82
C ASN A 140 -0.21 7.76 -0.40
N LEU A 141 0.15 6.48 -0.28
CA LEU A 141 0.41 5.80 0.97
C LEU A 141 1.81 5.23 0.95
N LEU A 142 2.62 5.62 1.94
CA LEU A 142 3.93 5.02 2.19
C LEU A 142 3.92 4.39 3.58
N VAL A 143 4.33 3.12 3.67
CA VAL A 143 4.53 2.43 4.94
C VAL A 143 5.89 1.75 4.94
N LEU A 144 6.68 2.00 5.98
CA LEU A 144 8.02 1.45 6.17
C LEU A 144 8.02 0.61 7.44
N TYR A 145 8.46 -0.64 7.34
CA TYR A 145 8.68 -1.54 8.48
C TYR A 145 10.18 -1.85 8.60
N PRO A 146 10.96 -1.01 9.29
CA PRO A 146 12.23 -1.45 9.86
C PRO A 146 11.96 -2.70 10.69
N THR A 147 12.69 -3.77 10.47
CA THR A 147 12.51 -5.05 11.16
C THR A 147 13.78 -5.38 11.92
N LEU A 148 13.63 -5.68 13.20
CA LEU A 148 14.66 -6.25 14.05
C LEU A 148 14.12 -7.58 14.58
N GLY A 149 14.87 -8.66 14.40
CA GLY A 149 14.40 -9.99 14.73
C GLY A 149 15.45 -10.83 15.44
N VAL A 150 14.98 -11.70 16.32
CA VAL A 150 15.79 -12.74 16.97
C VAL A 150 15.09 -14.08 16.83
N ALA A 151 15.86 -15.13 16.60
CA ALA A 151 15.38 -16.50 16.54
C ALA A 151 16.20 -17.40 17.45
N VAL A 152 15.50 -18.26 18.21
CA VAL A 152 16.10 -19.20 19.14
C VAL A 152 15.63 -20.64 18.89
N ALA A 153 16.53 -21.61 18.97
CA ALA A 153 16.22 -23.04 18.93
C ALA A 153 16.60 -23.71 20.26
N PRO A 154 15.71 -23.70 21.26
CA PRO A 154 15.96 -24.41 22.52
C PRO A 154 16.05 -25.93 22.31
N HIS A 155 15.43 -26.46 21.25
CA HIS A 155 15.47 -27.88 20.90
C HIS A 155 15.78 -28.05 19.41
N PRO A 156 16.49 -29.12 18.97
CA PRO A 156 16.80 -29.34 17.55
C PRO A 156 15.59 -29.38 16.62
N ARG A 157 14.40 -29.69 17.17
CA ARG A 157 13.14 -29.77 16.44
C ARG A 157 12.23 -28.56 16.60
N VAL A 158 12.51 -27.64 17.53
CA VAL A 158 11.59 -26.53 17.84
C VAL A 158 12.36 -25.22 17.81
N ARG A 159 11.80 -24.24 17.09
CA ARG A 159 12.38 -22.92 16.90
C ARG A 159 11.33 -21.87 17.17
N PHE A 160 11.75 -20.79 17.79
CA PHE A 160 10.95 -19.62 18.05
C PHE A 160 11.61 -18.41 17.41
N GLY A 161 10.81 -17.44 17.01
CA GLY A 161 11.29 -16.19 16.46
C GLY A 161 10.39 -15.05 16.87
N PHE A 162 11.02 -13.94 17.21
CA PHE A 162 10.37 -12.69 17.57
C PHE A 162 10.87 -11.59 16.65
N THR A 163 9.98 -10.72 16.19
CA THR A 163 10.32 -9.52 15.43
C THR A 163 9.66 -8.30 16.04
N LEU A 164 10.44 -7.22 16.10
CA LEU A 164 10.02 -5.88 16.47
C LEU A 164 10.16 -4.99 15.23
N GLN A 165 9.12 -4.19 14.97
CA GLN A 165 9.04 -3.35 13.79
C GLN A 165 8.62 -1.91 14.16
N PRO A 166 9.56 -1.03 14.54
CA PRO A 166 9.28 0.38 14.78
C PRO A 166 9.02 1.07 13.44
N SER A 167 7.75 1.17 13.08
CA SER A 167 7.30 1.44 11.72
C SER A 167 6.79 2.86 11.55
N PHE A 168 6.82 3.35 10.31
CA PHE A 168 6.39 4.69 9.95
C PHE A 168 5.39 4.63 8.80
N ALA A 169 4.33 5.41 8.88
CA ALA A 169 3.35 5.54 7.81
C ALA A 169 3.11 7.01 7.47
N ARG A 170 2.92 7.28 6.17
CA ARG A 170 2.54 8.60 5.64
C ARG A 170 1.32 8.44 4.73
N TYR A 171 0.33 9.27 5.00
CA TYR A 171 -0.95 9.34 4.31
C TYR A 171 -1.05 10.68 3.59
N GLN A 172 -1.28 10.63 2.29
CA GLN A 172 -1.62 11.79 1.48
C GLN A 172 -2.89 11.47 0.71
N PHE A 173 -3.99 12.10 1.10
CA PHE A 173 -5.32 11.83 0.55
C PHE A 173 -5.95 13.12 0.04
N GLY A 174 -6.74 13.02 -1.02
CA GLY A 174 -7.54 14.12 -1.55
C GLY A 174 -8.91 13.60 -1.97
N VAL A 175 -9.95 14.26 -1.47
CA VAL A 175 -11.35 13.99 -1.77
C VAL A 175 -12.07 15.31 -2.01
N MET A 176 -12.99 15.35 -2.95
CA MET A 176 -13.92 16.48 -3.05
C MET A 176 -15.23 16.10 -2.40
N ALA A 177 -15.88 17.06 -1.76
CA ALA A 177 -17.21 16.90 -1.22
C ALA A 177 -18.00 18.17 -1.50
N ASN A 178 -19.31 18.05 -1.70
CA ASN A 178 -20.16 19.21 -1.85
C ASN A 178 -20.48 19.81 -0.47
N ALA A 179 -20.33 21.12 -0.32
CA ALA A 179 -20.63 21.83 0.92
C ALA A 179 -22.13 21.99 1.20
N VAL A 180 -22.98 21.86 0.18
CA VAL A 180 -24.38 22.26 0.23
C VAL A 180 -25.29 21.07 -0.11
N ALA A 181 -26.05 20.62 0.88
CA ALA A 181 -26.94 19.46 0.74
C ALA A 181 -28.06 19.68 -0.29
N THR A 182 -28.51 20.93 -0.45
CA THR A 182 -29.56 21.25 -1.40
C THR A 182 -29.10 21.20 -2.84
N SER A 183 -27.80 21.29 -3.14
CA SER A 183 -27.23 21.35 -4.49
C SER A 183 -26.05 20.38 -4.67
N PRO A 184 -26.25 19.06 -4.44
CA PRO A 184 -25.18 18.09 -4.16
C PRO A 184 -24.27 17.76 -5.35
N GLN A 185 -24.61 18.22 -6.57
CA GLN A 185 -23.78 18.06 -7.77
C GLN A 185 -23.18 19.38 -8.27
N SER A 186 -23.37 20.49 -7.55
CA SER A 186 -22.96 21.84 -7.98
C SER A 186 -21.48 22.10 -7.77
N PRO A 187 -20.69 22.31 -8.84
CA PRO A 187 -19.25 22.55 -8.70
C PRO A 187 -18.90 23.86 -8.00
N GLU A 188 -19.84 24.81 -7.91
CA GLU A 188 -19.63 26.06 -7.16
C GLU A 188 -19.43 25.81 -5.66
N THR A 189 -20.09 24.78 -5.11
CA THR A 189 -20.05 24.45 -3.68
C THR A 189 -19.11 23.28 -3.39
N ASP A 190 -18.34 22.83 -4.37
CA ASP A 190 -17.37 21.75 -4.18
C ASP A 190 -16.18 22.24 -3.33
N LEU A 191 -15.88 21.47 -2.29
CA LEU A 191 -14.77 21.62 -1.38
C LEU A 191 -13.74 20.52 -1.65
N LEU A 192 -12.49 20.91 -1.93
CA LEU A 192 -11.38 19.96 -1.92
C LEU A 192 -10.86 19.83 -0.48
N ILE A 193 -10.87 18.61 0.04
CA ILE A 193 -10.27 18.23 1.32
C ILE A 193 -9.00 17.45 1.01
N SER A 194 -7.85 18.00 1.36
CA SER A 194 -6.56 17.32 1.28
C SER A 194 -6.02 17.03 2.66
N LEU A 195 -5.51 15.82 2.86
CA LEU A 195 -4.93 15.33 4.10
C LEU A 195 -3.46 14.99 3.86
N ASN A 196 -2.59 15.46 4.72
CA ASN A 196 -1.20 15.04 4.80
C ASN A 196 -0.86 14.74 6.26
N ALA A 197 -0.87 13.46 6.61
CA ALA A 197 -0.64 12.99 7.97
C ALA A 197 0.46 11.93 7.97
N SER A 198 1.23 11.89 9.04
CA SER A 198 2.25 10.86 9.24
C SER A 198 2.29 10.43 10.69
N GLY A 199 2.63 9.16 10.91
CA GLY A 199 2.60 8.57 12.23
C GLY A 199 3.64 7.49 12.39
N PHE A 200 4.10 7.36 13.62
CA PHE A 200 4.88 6.21 14.07
C PHE A 200 3.93 5.16 14.64
N PHE A 201 4.26 3.88 14.45
CA PHE A 201 3.55 2.79 15.07
C PHE A 201 4.48 1.61 15.30
N LEU A 202 4.15 0.80 16.32
CA LEU A 202 4.89 -0.42 16.58
C LEU A 202 4.15 -1.60 15.94
N ALA A 203 4.89 -2.42 15.22
CA ALA A 203 4.44 -3.70 14.75
C ALA A 203 5.40 -4.80 15.22
N GLY A 204 4.99 -6.05 15.10
CA GLY A 204 5.85 -7.16 15.43
C GLY A 204 5.20 -8.49 15.11
N ALA A 205 5.99 -9.54 15.11
CA ALA A 205 5.49 -10.89 14.98
C ALA A 205 6.14 -11.86 15.95
N LEU A 206 5.33 -12.83 16.36
CA LEU A 206 5.77 -14.06 17.01
C LEU A 206 5.67 -15.18 16.00
N SER A 207 6.67 -16.05 15.99
CA SER A 207 6.74 -17.15 15.04
C SER A 207 7.31 -18.40 15.68
N THR A 208 6.83 -19.55 15.20
CA THR A 208 7.29 -20.86 15.62
C THR A 208 7.51 -21.74 14.40
N GLN A 209 8.47 -22.65 14.51
CA GLN A 209 8.72 -23.67 13.51
C GLN A 209 9.05 -24.99 14.19
N VAL A 210 8.31 -26.04 13.84
CA VAL A 210 8.49 -27.39 14.35
C VAL A 210 8.94 -28.30 13.21
N LEU A 211 10.10 -28.93 13.38
CA LEU A 211 10.67 -29.91 12.47
C LEU A 211 10.27 -31.30 12.98
N ILE A 212 9.16 -31.82 12.47
CA ILE A 212 8.64 -33.13 12.86
C ILE A 212 9.61 -34.23 12.41
N ASN A 213 10.06 -34.14 11.16
CA ASN A 213 11.15 -34.96 10.63
C ASN A 213 11.94 -34.18 9.55
N ARG A 214 12.87 -34.84 8.84
CA ARG A 214 13.71 -34.19 7.81
C ARG A 214 12.91 -33.71 6.59
N TYR A 215 11.74 -34.28 6.35
CA TYR A 215 10.90 -34.04 5.17
C TYR A 215 9.70 -33.16 5.49
N PHE A 216 9.24 -33.17 6.74
CA PHE A 216 8.02 -32.53 7.19
C PHE A 216 8.30 -31.48 8.27
N SER A 217 7.88 -30.25 7.99
CA SER A 217 7.94 -29.15 8.95
C SER A 217 6.63 -28.38 9.02
N PHE A 218 6.31 -27.89 10.21
CA PHE A 218 5.22 -26.98 10.48
C PHE A 218 5.79 -25.61 10.86
N GLY A 219 5.10 -24.54 10.48
CA GLY A 219 5.42 -23.21 10.98
C GLY A 219 4.17 -22.38 11.13
N ALA A 220 4.16 -21.53 12.15
CA ALA A 220 3.10 -20.56 12.40
C ALA A 220 3.70 -19.19 12.75
N GLN A 221 2.97 -18.14 12.41
CA GLN A 221 3.30 -16.75 12.68
C GLN A 221 2.02 -16.01 13.07
N VAL A 222 2.13 -15.14 14.07
CA VAL A 222 1.13 -14.11 14.37
C VAL A 222 1.82 -12.77 14.24
N HIS A 223 1.33 -11.91 13.36
CA HIS A 223 1.79 -10.55 13.17
C HIS A 223 0.72 -9.58 13.68
N TYR A 224 1.16 -8.61 14.47
CA TYR A 224 0.31 -7.62 15.11
C TYR A 224 0.83 -6.22 14.77
N ASN A 225 -0.12 -5.33 14.47
CA ASN A 225 0.13 -3.93 14.21
C ASN A 225 -0.60 -3.12 15.27
N MET A 226 0.13 -2.30 16.03
CA MET A 226 -0.52 -1.28 16.84
C MET A 226 -1.23 -0.27 15.92
N PRO A 227 -2.35 0.33 16.37
CA PRO A 227 -2.99 1.41 15.64
C PRO A 227 -1.98 2.53 15.35
N ILE A 228 -2.04 3.04 14.13
CA ILE A 228 -1.20 4.15 13.71
C ILE A 228 -1.82 5.43 14.27
N ALA A 229 -1.10 6.10 15.15
CA ALA A 229 -1.43 7.46 15.59
C ALA A 229 -0.66 8.43 14.68
N ALA A 230 -1.36 8.96 13.68
CA ALA A 230 -0.82 9.93 12.75
C ALA A 230 -1.29 11.34 13.11
N SER A 231 -0.41 12.31 12.94
CA SER A 231 -0.72 13.74 13.05
C SER A 231 -0.21 14.46 11.81
N GLY A 232 -0.73 15.66 11.57
CA GLY A 232 -0.33 16.42 10.39
C GLY A 232 -1.28 17.57 10.10
N THR A 233 -1.54 17.81 8.83
CA THR A 233 -2.35 18.94 8.38
C THR A 233 -3.41 18.46 7.41
N ALA A 234 -4.60 19.02 7.52
CA ALA A 234 -5.56 19.00 6.43
C ALA A 234 -5.81 20.41 5.92
N SER A 235 -5.98 20.51 4.61
CA SER A 235 -6.36 21.74 3.93
C SER A 235 -7.71 21.55 3.26
N THR A 236 -8.53 22.59 3.37
CA THR A 236 -9.82 22.69 2.70
C THR A 236 -9.75 23.84 1.73
N THR A 237 -9.96 23.59 0.45
CA THR A 237 -10.11 24.63 -0.57
C THR A 237 -11.58 24.70 -0.95
N SER A 238 -12.26 25.78 -0.59
CA SER A 238 -13.63 26.02 -1.04
C SER A 238 -13.66 26.58 -2.44
N THR A 239 -14.81 26.43 -3.10
CA THR A 239 -15.05 26.90 -4.48
C THR A 239 -13.90 26.45 -5.39
N TYR A 240 -13.53 25.16 -5.33
CA TYR A 240 -12.30 24.65 -5.95
C TYR A 240 -12.24 24.95 -7.46
N TYR A 241 -13.40 24.95 -8.13
CA TYR A 241 -13.51 25.29 -9.54
C TYR A 241 -13.73 26.79 -9.82
N ALA A 242 -13.46 27.69 -8.88
CA ALA A 242 -13.68 29.13 -9.09
C ALA A 242 -12.86 29.70 -10.27
N ASN A 243 -13.47 30.64 -10.99
CA ASN A 243 -12.84 31.41 -12.05
C ASN A 243 -13.22 32.90 -11.89
N PRO A 244 -12.26 33.80 -11.56
CA PRO A 244 -10.82 33.57 -11.42
C PRO A 244 -10.44 32.74 -10.17
N VAL A 245 -9.25 32.13 -10.22
CA VAL A 245 -8.70 31.29 -9.14
C VAL A 245 -8.52 32.05 -7.82
N SER A 246 -8.41 33.39 -7.87
CA SER A 246 -8.35 34.26 -6.69
C SER A 246 -9.58 34.17 -5.78
N ASN A 247 -10.70 33.66 -6.29
CA ASN A 247 -11.94 33.49 -5.53
C ASN A 247 -11.93 32.20 -4.69
N GLN A 248 -10.91 31.34 -4.82
CA GLN A 248 -10.75 30.18 -3.96
C GLN A 248 -10.37 30.61 -2.53
N ALA A 249 -11.15 30.21 -1.53
CA ALA A 249 -10.73 30.34 -0.15
C ALA A 249 -10.05 29.04 0.33
N ARG A 250 -8.95 29.18 1.07
CA ARG A 250 -8.18 28.06 1.59
C ARG A 250 -8.08 28.15 3.11
N GLY A 251 -8.50 27.09 3.77
CA GLY A 251 -8.29 26.86 5.19
C GLY A 251 -7.28 25.75 5.40
N THR A 252 -6.44 25.88 6.42
CA THR A 252 -5.54 24.81 6.87
C THR A 252 -5.77 24.59 8.36
N PHE A 253 -5.93 23.35 8.77
CA PHE A 253 -6.06 22.98 10.17
C PHE A 253 -5.08 21.86 10.54
N SER A 254 -4.63 21.92 11.80
CA SER A 254 -3.84 20.86 12.41
C SER A 254 -4.73 19.65 12.66
N ILE A 255 -4.20 18.47 12.38
CA ILE A 255 -4.77 17.20 12.82
C ILE A 255 -3.87 16.69 13.93
N ASP A 256 -4.41 16.75 15.14
CA ASP A 256 -3.70 16.33 16.34
C ASP A 256 -3.63 14.80 16.41
N GLU A 257 -4.70 14.10 16.01
CA GLU A 257 -4.74 12.65 16.03
C GLU A 257 -5.65 12.05 14.93
N MET A 258 -5.09 11.14 14.13
CA MET A 258 -5.78 10.24 13.21
C MET A 258 -5.38 8.81 13.56
N LYS A 259 -6.35 7.97 13.94
CA LYS A 259 -6.13 6.55 14.25
C LYS A 259 -6.46 5.68 13.05
N VAL A 260 -5.47 4.93 12.56
CA VAL A 260 -5.67 3.91 11.53
C VAL A 260 -5.34 2.54 12.10
N ALA A 261 -6.36 1.69 12.22
CA ALA A 261 -6.16 0.30 12.62
C ALA A 261 -5.73 -0.53 11.40
N LEU A 262 -4.52 -1.10 11.47
CA LEU A 262 -4.09 -2.12 10.51
C LEU A 262 -4.54 -3.51 11.02
N PRO A 263 -4.95 -4.42 10.12
CA PRO A 263 -5.32 -5.76 10.54
C PRO A 263 -4.12 -6.50 11.15
N TRP A 264 -4.38 -7.35 12.12
CA TRP A 264 -3.45 -8.40 12.53
C TRP A 264 -3.62 -9.61 11.60
N ASN A 265 -2.58 -10.42 11.45
CA ASN A 265 -2.66 -11.63 10.64
C ASN A 265 -1.98 -12.80 11.33
N ALA A 266 -2.72 -13.89 11.48
CA ALA A 266 -2.18 -15.19 11.82
C ALA A 266 -2.02 -16.03 10.55
N ARG A 267 -0.91 -16.76 10.46
CA ARG A 267 -0.62 -17.64 9.34
C ARG A 267 0.01 -18.92 9.86
N ALA A 268 -0.38 -20.05 9.29
CA ALA A 268 0.20 -21.35 9.59
C ALA A 268 0.37 -22.14 8.29
N GLY A 269 1.34 -23.04 8.26
CA GLY A 269 1.54 -23.89 7.10
C GLY A 269 2.50 -25.03 7.35
N PHE A 270 2.31 -26.08 6.56
CA PHE A 270 3.16 -27.26 6.53
C PHE A 270 4.07 -27.21 5.30
N ARG A 271 5.18 -27.94 5.35
CA ARG A 271 6.03 -28.19 4.21
C ARG A 271 6.40 -29.65 4.18
N PHE A 272 6.26 -30.24 3.01
CA PHE A 272 6.80 -31.54 2.66
C PHE A 272 7.88 -31.35 1.59
N ALA A 273 9.05 -31.93 1.78
CA ALA A 273 10.13 -31.90 0.80
C ALA A 273 10.85 -33.25 0.77
N LEU A 274 10.83 -33.90 -0.40
CA LEU A 274 11.62 -35.10 -0.65
C LEU A 274 13.10 -34.70 -0.82
N PRO A 275 14.04 -35.61 -0.49
CA PRO A 275 15.44 -35.39 -0.82
C PRO A 275 15.59 -35.25 -2.33
N ALA A 276 16.43 -34.29 -2.77
CA ALA A 276 16.78 -34.23 -4.18
C ALA A 276 17.41 -35.57 -4.60
N PRO A 277 17.09 -36.09 -5.80
CA PRO A 277 17.82 -37.22 -6.36
C PRO A 277 19.31 -36.91 -6.30
N ALA A 278 20.11 -37.86 -5.79
CA ALA A 278 21.55 -37.67 -5.70
C ALA A 278 22.08 -37.21 -7.07
N ALA A 279 22.84 -36.11 -7.10
CA ALA A 279 23.51 -35.68 -8.31
C ALA A 279 24.33 -36.86 -8.85
N PRO A 280 24.29 -37.15 -10.16
CA PRO A 280 25.05 -38.25 -10.73
C PRO A 280 26.51 -38.08 -10.34
N ARG A 281 27.04 -39.12 -9.68
CA ARG A 281 28.42 -39.19 -9.21
C ARG A 281 29.31 -39.01 -10.44
N ARG A 282 29.95 -37.85 -10.59
CA ARG A 282 30.98 -37.62 -11.62
C ARG A 282 32.08 -38.67 -11.37
N THR A 283 32.04 -39.75 -12.13
CA THR A 283 33.18 -40.66 -12.30
C THR A 283 34.26 -39.87 -13.02
N THR A 284 35.18 -39.28 -12.26
CA THR A 284 36.45 -38.82 -12.81
C THR A 284 37.19 -40.03 -13.36
N ALA A 285 37.07 -40.25 -14.67
CA ALA A 285 37.98 -41.11 -15.41
C ALA A 285 39.38 -40.49 -15.31
N ARG A 286 40.22 -41.07 -14.46
CA ARG A 286 41.62 -40.71 -14.33
C ARG A 286 42.34 -41.31 -15.54
N ALA A 287 42.55 -40.50 -16.58
CA ALA A 287 43.41 -40.88 -17.70
C ALA A 287 44.83 -41.06 -17.17
N SER A 288 45.32 -42.30 -17.10
CA SER A 288 46.73 -42.58 -16.86
C SER A 288 47.49 -42.32 -18.15
N THR A 289 48.24 -41.23 -18.20
CA THR A 289 49.26 -41.03 -19.22
C THR A 289 50.52 -41.76 -18.73
N THR A 290 50.76 -42.95 -19.26
CA THR A 290 52.07 -43.60 -19.21
C THR A 290 53.03 -42.84 -20.11
N ARG A 291 54.19 -42.47 -19.56
CA ARG A 291 55.39 -42.09 -20.30
C ARG A 291 56.12 -43.33 -20.78
#